data_AF-A0A961BJL3-F1
#
_entry.id   AF-A0A961BJL3-F1
#
_cell.length_a   1.000
_cell.length_b   1.000
_cell.length_c   1.000
_cell.angle_alpha   90.00
_cell.angle_beta   90.00
_cell.angle_gamma   90.00
#
_symmetry.space_group_name_H-M   'P 1'
#
loop_
_entity.id
_entity.type
_entity.pdbx_description
1 polymer ?
#
loop_
_entity_poly.entity_id
_entity_poly.type
_entity_poly.pdbx_seq_one_letter_code
_entity_poly.pdbx_strand_id
1 'polypeptide(L)' 'GRVKTYESIVKGEEIQSPGVPESFRVLVKELQSLGLAVEVINEKNEVIQFGKEDTEDRLPKLGFSLNIPSPMGRSTE' A
#
# COMPACT_ATOMS: atom_id res chain seq x y z
N GLY A 1 5.46 -6.36 2.20
CA GLY A 1 6.48 -7.18 2.88
C GLY A 1 6.68 -8.54 2.22
N ARG A 2 5.73 -9.47 2.40
CA ARG A 2 5.84 -10.88 1.97
C ARG A 2 6.33 -11.08 0.53
N VAL A 3 5.73 -10.38 -0.43
CA VAL A 3 6.08 -10.49 -1.87
C VAL A 3 7.53 -10.05 -2.11
N LYS A 4 7.92 -8.86 -1.62
CA LYS A 4 9.30 -8.35 -1.74
C LYS A 4 10.33 -9.28 -1.08
N THR A 5 10.00 -9.86 0.08
CA THR A 5 10.86 -10.85 0.73
C THR A 5 11.05 -12.09 -0.16
N TYR A 6 9.96 -12.62 -0.74
CA TYR A 6 10.05 -13.75 -1.66
C TYR A 6 10.89 -13.42 -2.90
N GLU A 7 10.67 -12.26 -3.52
CA GLU A 7 11.46 -11.81 -4.66
C GLU A 7 12.96 -11.68 -4.32
N SER A 8 13.28 -11.12 -3.16
CA SER A 8 14.68 -10.95 -2.72
C SER A 8 15.36 -12.31 -2.53
N ILE A 9 14.65 -13.29 -1.95
CA ILE A 9 15.14 -14.67 -1.80
C ILE A 9 15.42 -15.31 -3.17
N VAL A 10 14.51 -15.17 -4.14
CA VAL A 10 14.66 -15.75 -5.47
C VAL A 10 15.80 -15.08 -6.25
N LYS A 11 15.99 -13.77 -6.07
CA LYS A 11 17.02 -12.99 -6.78
C LYS A 11 18.39 -12.97 -6.09
N GLY A 12 18.49 -13.50 -4.87
CA GLY A 12 19.71 -13.41 -4.06
C GLY A 12 20.04 -11.97 -3.61
N GLU A 13 19.04 -11.10 -3.55
CA GLU A 13 19.17 -9.71 -3.10
C GLU A 13 19.01 -9.61 -1.57
N GLU A 14 19.49 -8.52 -0.98
CA GLU A 14 19.34 -8.27 0.45
C GLU A 14 17.87 -8.06 0.82
N ILE A 15 17.43 -8.74 1.89
CA ILE A 15 16.05 -8.65 2.37
C ILE A 15 15.84 -7.28 3.04
N GLN A 16 14.89 -6.51 2.50
CA GLN A 16 14.47 -5.24 3.09
C GLN A 16 13.92 -5.42 4.50
N SER A 17 14.18 -4.45 5.38
CA SER A 17 13.69 -4.45 6.75
C SER A 17 12.15 -4.58 6.79
N PRO A 18 11.61 -5.39 7.72
CA PRO A 18 10.16 -5.55 7.85
C PRO A 18 9.51 -4.22 8.25
N GLY A 19 8.35 -3.93 7.65
CA GLY A 19 7.50 -2.81 8.04
C GLY A 19 6.55 -3.14 9.20
N VAL A 20 5.60 -2.24 9.44
CA VAL A 20 4.56 -2.42 10.46
C VAL A 20 3.67 -3.62 10.13
N PRO A 21 3.40 -4.53 11.08
CA PRO A 21 2.48 -5.65 10.86
C PRO A 21 1.05 -5.19 10.59
N GLU A 22 0.36 -5.91 9.71
CA GLU A 22 -1.04 -5.59 9.39
C GLU A 22 -1.96 -5.74 10.61
N SER A 23 -1.66 -6.68 11.52
CA SER A 23 -2.40 -6.85 12.78
C SER A 23 -2.37 -5.61 13.67
N PHE A 24 -1.28 -4.84 13.65
CA PHE A 24 -1.20 -3.59 14.40
C PHE A 24 -2.10 -2.51 13.80
N ARG A 25 -2.15 -2.42 12.47
CA ARG A 25 -3.07 -1.50 11.78
C ARG A 25 -4.53 -1.83 12.10
N VAL A 26 -4.88 -3.12 12.12
CA VAL A 26 -6.21 -3.60 12.49
C VAL A 26 -6.54 -3.22 13.94
N LEU A 27 -5.63 -3.49 14.89
CA LEU A 27 -5.81 -3.10 16.30
C LEU A 27 -6.10 -1.60 16.46
N VAL A 28 -5.33 -0.73 15.80
CA VAL A 28 -5.56 0.72 15.86
C VAL A 28 -6.96 1.07 15.35
N LYS A 29 -7.40 0.43 14.25
CA LYS A 29 -8.74 0.65 13.69
C LYS A 29 -9.86 0.12 14.59
N GLU A 30 -9.65 -1.01 15.27
CA GLU A 30 -10.60 -1.54 16.25
C GLU A 30 -10.75 -0.59 17.44
N LEU A 31 -9.66 -0.07 17.99
CA LEU A 31 -9.71 0.92 19.07
C LEU A 31 -10.42 2.22 18.64
N GLN A 32 -10.12 2.72 17.43
CA GLN A 32 -10.82 3.87 16.85
C GLN A 32 -12.32 3.59 16.67
N SER A 33 -12.70 2.37 16.29
CA SER A 33 -14.11 1.96 16.12
C SER A 33 -14.87 1.92 17.45
N LEU A 34 -14.16 1.74 18.57
CA LEU A 34 -14.72 1.86 19.92
C LEU A 34 -14.88 3.33 20.38
N GLY A 35 -14.54 4.31 19.54
CA GLY A 35 -14.61 5.74 19.85
C GLY A 35 -13.39 6.26 20.64
N LEU A 36 -12.30 5.49 20.70
CA LEU A 36 -11.07 5.92 21.36
C LEU A 36 -10.24 6.80 20.41
N ALA A 37 -9.77 7.94 20.92
CA ALA A 37 -8.79 8.77 20.23
C ALA A 37 -7.41 8.12 20.35
N VAL A 38 -6.97 7.45 19.29
CA VAL A 38 -5.68 6.75 19.22
C VAL A 38 -4.85 7.34 18.08
N GLU A 39 -3.67 7.82 18.42
CA GLU A 39 -2.67 8.37 17.50
C GLU A 39 -1.34 7.65 17.71
N VAL A 40 -0.64 7.38 16.63
CA VAL A 40 0.72 6.82 16.68
C VAL A 40 1.69 7.93 16.39
N ILE A 41 2.63 8.15 17.30
CA ILE A 41 3.60 9.23 17.25
C ILE A 41 5.00 8.62 17.09
N ASN A 42 5.81 9.17 16.17
CA ASN A 42 7.20 8.75 16.00
C ASN A 42 8.15 9.53 16.94
N GLU A 43 9.44 9.20 16.89
CA GLU A 43 10.49 9.88 17.70
C GLU A 43 10.61 11.39 17.43
N LYS A 44 10.10 11.86 16.28
CA LYS A 44 10.07 13.27 15.88
C LYS A 44 8.76 13.98 16.26
N ASN A 45 7.91 13.32 17.06
CA ASN A 45 6.62 13.83 17.47
C ASN A 45 5.60 14.00 16.31
N GLU A 46 5.79 13.28 15.22
CA GLU A 46 4.91 13.31 14.05
C GLU A 46 3.86 12.20 14.13
N VAL A 47 2.62 12.54 13.76
CA VAL A 47 1.50 11.58 13.72
C VAL A 47 1.60 10.72 12.46
N ILE A 48 1.69 9.41 12.65
CA ILE A 48 1.75 8.43 11.56
C ILE A 48 0.33 8.12 11.08
N GLN A 49 0.07 8.37 9.80
CA GLN A 49 -1.18 7.97 9.14
C GLN A 49 -1.01 6.62 8.45
N PHE A 50 -1.66 5.58 8.99
CA PHE A 50 -1.78 4.27 8.33
C PHE A 50 -2.80 4.35 7.20
N GLY A 51 -2.37 4.18 5.94
CA GLY A 51 -3.31 4.05 4.80
C GLY A 51 -2.86 4.55 3.42
N LYS A 52 -1.65 5.09 3.24
CA LYS A 52 -1.20 5.64 1.93
C LYS A 52 -0.04 4.89 1.26
N GLU A 53 0.53 3.88 1.90
CA GLU A 53 1.81 3.28 1.47
C GLU A 53 1.70 1.98 0.66
N ASP A 54 0.50 1.39 0.54
CA ASP A 54 0.31 0.08 -0.13
C ASP A 54 -0.30 0.17 -1.55
N THR A 55 -0.58 1.36 -2.11
CA THR A 55 -1.20 1.47 -3.46
C THR A 55 -0.25 1.84 -4.59
N GLU A 56 1.07 1.91 -4.36
CA GLU A 56 2.04 1.90 -5.47
C GLU A 56 2.38 0.46 -5.88
N ASP A 57 1.36 -0.37 -6.06
CA ASP A 57 1.49 -1.55 -6.93
C ASP A 57 1.73 -1.03 -8.34
N ARG A 58 3.01 -0.85 -8.69
CA ARG A 58 3.45 -0.65 -10.06
C ARG A 58 2.87 -1.81 -10.86
N LEU A 59 1.79 -1.54 -11.57
CA LEU A 59 1.26 -2.43 -12.60
C LEU A 59 2.45 -2.97 -13.39
N PRO A 60 2.57 -4.31 -13.54
CA PRO A 60 3.65 -4.85 -14.34
C PRO A 60 3.53 -4.18 -15.71
N LYS A 61 4.61 -3.52 -16.14
CA LYS A 61 4.70 -2.96 -17.49
C LYS A 61 4.76 -4.15 -18.45
N LEU A 62 3.62 -4.77 -18.70
CA LEU A 62 3.45 -5.74 -19.77
C LEU A 62 3.67 -4.93 -21.05
N GLY A 63 4.77 -5.21 -21.74
CA GLY A 63 5.15 -4.59 -23.02
C GLY A 63 4.20 -4.95 -24.16
N PHE A 64 2.90 -5.05 -23.89
CA PHE A 64 1.86 -5.15 -24.89
C PHE A 64 1.31 -3.75 -25.12
N SER A 65 1.74 -3.15 -26.21
CA SER A 65 1.03 -2.06 -26.86
C SER A 65 -0.34 -2.58 -27.37
N LEU A 66 -1.28 -2.86 -26.47
CA LEU A 66 -2.69 -2.92 -26.82
C LEU A 66 -3.24 -1.49 -26.70
N ASN A 67 -3.34 -0.83 -27.84
CA ASN A 67 -4.12 0.38 -27.98
C ASN A 67 -5.60 0.01 -27.80
N ILE A 68 -6.08 0.02 -26.56
CA ILE A 68 -7.51 -0.16 -26.26
C ILE A 68 -8.20 1.17 -26.57
N PRO A 69 -9.02 1.29 -27.62
CA PRO A 69 -9.74 2.52 -27.89
C PRO A 69 -10.66 2.83 -26.71
N SER A 70 -10.62 4.08 -26.24
CA SER A 70 -11.50 4.56 -25.18
C SER A 70 -12.97 4.29 -25.53
N PRO A 71 -13.81 3.89 -24.58
CA PRO A 71 -15.24 3.78 -24.83
C PRO A 71 -15.76 5.16 -25.24
N MET A 72 -16.33 5.21 -26.44
CA MET A 72 -16.86 6.41 -27.07
C MET A 72 -17.82 7.11 -26.09
N GLY A 73 -17.38 8.25 -25.55
CA GLY A 73 -18.22 9.10 -24.71
C GLY A 73 -19.45 9.53 -25.50
N ARG A 74 -20.63 9.37 -24.91
CA ARG A 74 -21.87 9.98 -25.40
C ARG A 74 -21.63 11.49 -25.56
N SER A 75 -21.65 11.96 -26.80
CA SER A 75 -21.96 13.36 -27.08
C SER A 75 -23.33 13.65 -26.48
N THR A 76 -23.35 14.53 -25.49
CA THR A 76 -24.55 15.26 -25.12
C THR A 76 -24.53 16.52 -25.99
N GLU A 77 -25.56 16.67 -26.82
CA GLU A 77 -26.03 17.99 -27.27
C GLU A 77 -26.58 18.78 -26.08
#